data_AF-A0A6F8XW50-F1
#
_entry.id   AF-A0A6F8XW50-F1
#
_cell.length_a   1.000
_cell.length_b   1.000
_cell.length_c   1.000
_cell.angle_alpha   90.00
_cell.angle_beta   90.00
_cell.angle_gamma   90.00
#
_symmetry.space_group_name_H-M   'P 1'
#
loop_
_entity.id
_entity.type
_entity.pdbx_description
1 polymer ?
#
loop_
_entity_poly.entity_id
_entity_poly.type
_entity_poly.pdbx_seq_one_letter_code
_entity_poly.pdbx_strand_id
1 'polypeptide(L)'
;MLTTRTRIAAGVTAAATAGALALGVSLAPADAAPPAAAAPVAAAALAEPPVFTATLDRAYETFDANQGVAVDDRYFYVVDNRRITKHDRASGQPLLQFAAESSSPMIHMDSGVVVNGKLYAAHSNYSDSPMESSVEVFDTRTMKHVNTYSFGISRGSLTWLDRFDGAWWAGFANYDIVPNGQTKPYGETYNTQVVKLDDHFQVVEAWTIPKPILDRFKPMSNSGGS
;
A
#
# COMPACT_ATOMS: atom_id res chain seq x y z
N MET A 1 21.13 -0.38 -48.34
CA MET A 1 20.88 -1.52 -47.43
C MET A 1 19.50 -1.36 -46.83
N LEU A 2 18.73 -2.44 -46.85
CA LEU A 2 17.27 -2.50 -46.82
C LEU A 2 16.61 -1.76 -45.63
N THR A 3 15.73 -0.83 -45.97
CA THR A 3 14.70 -0.22 -45.14
C THR A 3 13.45 -1.11 -45.18
N THR A 4 12.83 -1.43 -44.05
CA THR A 4 11.41 -1.87 -44.08
C THR A 4 10.67 -1.39 -42.83
N ARG A 5 9.95 -0.29 -43.01
CA ARG A 5 8.82 0.11 -42.16
C ARG A 5 7.56 -0.47 -42.80
N THR A 6 6.76 -1.22 -42.05
CA THR A 6 5.45 -1.69 -42.50
C THR A 6 4.37 -0.86 -41.81
N ARG A 7 3.53 -0.19 -42.60
CA ARG A 7 2.30 0.48 -42.18
C ARG A 7 1.11 -0.20 -42.86
N ILE A 8 0.11 -0.49 -42.03
CA ILE A 8 -1.35 -0.34 -42.20
C ILE A 8 -2.05 -1.16 -43.31
N ALA A 9 -3.10 -1.89 -42.90
CA ALA A 9 -4.39 -1.85 -43.59
C ALA A 9 -5.54 -2.24 -42.63
N ALA A 10 -6.45 -1.30 -42.42
CA ALA A 10 -7.80 -1.55 -41.90
C ALA A 10 -8.66 -2.09 -43.05
N GLY A 11 -9.38 -3.19 -42.82
CA GLY A 11 -10.32 -3.79 -43.76
C GLY A 11 -11.76 -3.54 -43.30
N VAL A 12 -12.53 -2.86 -44.16
CA VAL A 12 -13.96 -2.55 -44.00
C VAL A 12 -14.82 -3.80 -44.24
N THR A 13 -15.93 -3.83 -43.51
CA THR A 13 -17.10 -4.73 -43.51
C THR A 13 -17.58 -5.25 -44.86
N ALA A 14 -17.98 -6.53 -44.88
CA ALA A 14 -18.98 -7.07 -45.79
C ALA A 14 -20.13 -7.69 -44.99
N ALA A 15 -21.34 -7.20 -45.21
CA ALA A 15 -22.57 -7.79 -44.72
C ALA A 15 -23.02 -8.90 -45.68
N ALA A 16 -23.41 -10.05 -45.14
CA ALA A 16 -24.16 -11.08 -45.85
C ALA A 16 -25.25 -11.63 -44.94
N THR A 17 -26.50 -11.47 -45.37
CA THR A 17 -27.71 -11.96 -44.69
C THR A 17 -28.00 -13.42 -45.02
N ALA A 18 -28.24 -14.18 -43.95
CA ALA A 18 -29.17 -15.29 -43.76
C ALA A 18 -29.32 -16.39 -44.84
N GLY A 19 -28.81 -17.58 -44.51
CA GLY A 19 -29.35 -18.86 -44.91
C GLY A 19 -29.42 -19.79 -43.70
N ALA A 20 -30.61 -19.93 -43.09
CA ALA A 20 -30.82 -20.82 -41.96
C ALA A 20 -30.98 -22.26 -42.45
N LEU A 21 -29.95 -23.09 -42.29
CA LEU A 21 -30.09 -24.55 -42.29
C LEU A 21 -30.26 -24.99 -40.83
N ALA A 22 -31.49 -25.36 -40.46
CA ALA A 22 -31.76 -25.99 -39.18
C ALA A 22 -31.29 -27.46 -39.24
N LEU A 23 -30.09 -27.72 -38.74
CA LEU A 23 -29.66 -29.06 -38.35
C LEU A 23 -30.26 -29.38 -36.98
N GLY A 24 -31.30 -30.21 -36.98
CA GLY A 24 -31.89 -30.75 -35.76
C GLY A 24 -30.94 -31.72 -35.09
N VAL A 25 -30.08 -31.21 -34.21
CA VAL A 25 -29.36 -32.03 -33.23
C VAL A 25 -30.24 -32.10 -31.99
N SER A 26 -30.81 -33.27 -31.72
CA SER A 26 -31.45 -33.54 -30.43
C SER A 26 -30.36 -33.56 -29.36
N LEU A 27 -30.20 -32.45 -28.65
CA LEU A 27 -29.44 -32.41 -27.40
C LEU A 27 -30.26 -33.21 -26.38
N ALA A 28 -29.80 -34.43 -26.09
CA ALA A 28 -30.23 -35.12 -24.88
C ALA A 28 -29.84 -34.24 -23.68
N PRO A 29 -30.72 -34.05 -22.68
CA PRO A 29 -30.33 -33.33 -21.47
C PRO A 29 -29.21 -34.13 -20.81
N ALA A 30 -28.02 -33.53 -20.68
CA ALA A 30 -27.02 -34.05 -19.79
C ALA A 30 -27.53 -33.81 -18.37
N ASP A 31 -27.92 -34.89 -17.66
CA ASP A 31 -28.19 -34.83 -16.24
C ASP A 31 -26.93 -34.30 -15.54
N ALA A 32 -27.01 -33.07 -15.05
CA ALA A 32 -25.96 -32.48 -14.24
C ALA A 32 -25.85 -33.30 -12.95
N ALA A 33 -24.73 -33.98 -12.77
CA ALA A 33 -24.42 -34.63 -11.51
C ALA A 33 -24.51 -33.57 -10.38
N PRO A 34 -25.15 -33.88 -9.25
CA PRO A 34 -25.25 -32.94 -8.14
C PRO A 34 -23.84 -32.53 -7.70
N PRO A 35 -23.62 -31.24 -7.34
CA PRO A 35 -22.32 -30.78 -6.87
C PRO A 35 -21.90 -31.64 -5.69
N ALA A 36 -20.71 -32.24 -5.78
CA ALA A 36 -20.12 -32.97 -4.67
C ALA A 36 -20.09 -32.04 -3.46
N ALA A 37 -20.67 -32.48 -2.34
CA ALA A 37 -20.62 -31.74 -1.09
C ALA A 37 -19.15 -31.50 -0.73
N ALA A 38 -18.74 -30.23 -0.66
CA ALA A 38 -17.41 -29.87 -0.22
C ALA A 38 -17.20 -30.46 1.18
N ALA A 39 -16.15 -31.28 1.34
CA ALA A 39 -15.76 -31.77 2.65
C ALA A 39 -15.51 -30.56 3.58
N PRO A 40 -15.97 -30.60 4.84
CA PRO A 40 -15.72 -29.51 5.77
C PRO A 40 -14.22 -29.35 5.93
N VAL A 41 -13.69 -28.22 5.44
CA VAL A 41 -12.32 -27.81 5.75
C VAL A 41 -12.34 -27.49 7.23
N ALA A 42 -11.70 -28.35 8.04
CA ALA A 42 -11.52 -28.07 9.46
C ALA A 42 -10.87 -26.69 9.58
N ALA A 43 -11.54 -25.75 10.24
CA ALA A 43 -10.96 -24.46 10.55
C ALA A 43 -9.71 -24.72 11.40
N ALA A 44 -8.53 -24.59 10.80
CA ALA A 44 -7.29 -24.63 11.55
C ALA A 44 -7.39 -23.55 12.63
N ALA A 45 -7.24 -23.95 13.89
CA ALA A 45 -7.19 -23.00 14.99
C ALA A 45 -6.04 -22.03 14.68
N LEU A 46 -6.39 -20.76 14.43
CA LEU A 46 -5.39 -19.71 14.30
C LEU A 46 -4.68 -19.61 15.64
N ALA A 47 -3.34 -19.75 15.62
CA ALA A 47 -2.54 -19.53 16.82
C ALA A 47 -2.82 -18.12 17.35
N GLU A 48 -2.96 -17.99 18.67
CA GLU A 48 -3.11 -16.67 19.27
C GLU A 48 -1.88 -15.81 18.94
N PRO A 49 -2.06 -14.51 18.64
CA PRO A 49 -0.93 -13.61 18.41
C PRO A 49 0.00 -13.61 19.64
N PRO A 50 1.33 -13.60 19.42
CA PRO A 50 2.27 -13.56 20.52
C PRO A 50 2.07 -12.30 21.36
N VAL A 51 2.11 -12.45 22.68
CA VAL A 51 2.06 -11.34 23.63
C VAL A 51 3.48 -10.92 23.96
N PHE A 52 3.81 -9.66 23.66
CA PHE A 52 5.10 -9.06 23.99
C PHE A 52 4.96 -8.14 25.20
N THR A 53 5.95 -8.17 26.09
CA THR A 53 6.07 -7.18 27.17
C THR A 53 7.20 -6.22 26.82
N ALA A 54 6.94 -4.92 26.96
CA ALA A 54 7.93 -3.87 26.76
C ALA A 54 8.02 -2.98 28.01
N THR A 55 9.23 -2.51 28.31
CA THR A 55 9.47 -1.47 29.32
C THR A 55 10.10 -0.27 28.64
N LEU A 56 9.76 0.93 29.08
CA LEU A 56 10.39 2.15 28.58
C LEU A 56 11.88 2.13 28.94
N ASP A 57 12.73 2.08 27.92
CA ASP A 57 14.19 2.21 28.07
C ASP A 57 14.57 3.69 28.13
N ARG A 58 14.23 4.44 27.07
CA ARG A 58 14.60 5.85 26.89
C ARG A 58 13.51 6.61 26.13
N ALA A 59 13.45 7.92 26.35
CA ALA A 59 12.59 8.85 25.63
C ALA A 59 13.43 10.04 25.14
N TYR A 60 13.15 10.49 23.92
CA TYR A 60 13.83 11.63 23.30
C TYR A 60 12.77 12.63 22.83
N GLU A 61 12.85 13.85 23.34
CA GLU A 61 12.08 14.96 22.80
C GLU A 61 12.73 15.42 21.49
N THR A 62 11.94 15.50 20.43
CA THR A 62 12.39 15.98 19.12
C THR A 62 11.43 17.04 18.61
N PHE A 63 11.93 17.93 17.75
CA PHE A 63 11.16 19.08 17.28
C PHE A 63 10.18 18.74 16.16
N ASP A 64 10.24 17.51 15.62
CA ASP A 64 9.51 17.09 14.42
C ASP A 64 8.97 15.64 14.49
N ALA A 65 8.85 15.03 15.68
CA ALA A 65 8.16 13.75 15.81
C ALA A 65 6.64 13.92 15.73
N ASN A 66 6.10 13.71 14.52
CA ASN A 66 4.68 13.96 14.24
C ASN A 66 3.94 12.74 13.69
N GLN A 67 4.60 11.89 12.89
CA GLN A 67 3.93 10.78 12.19
C GLN A 67 4.40 9.40 12.65
N GLY A 68 5.69 9.11 12.50
CA GLY A 68 6.21 7.78 12.80
C GLY A 68 7.70 7.78 13.12
N VAL A 69 8.24 6.58 13.35
CA VAL A 69 9.67 6.39 13.60
C VAL A 69 10.16 5.14 12.89
N ALA A 70 11.31 5.24 12.21
CA ALA A 70 12.08 4.08 11.76
C ALA A 70 13.32 3.93 12.63
N VAL A 71 13.86 2.73 12.75
CA VAL A 71 15.04 2.46 13.58
C VAL A 71 16.00 1.52 12.86
N ASP A 72 17.30 1.75 13.01
CA ASP A 72 18.35 0.78 12.68
C ASP A 72 19.24 0.49 13.91
N ASP A 73 20.41 -0.12 13.70
CA ASP A 73 21.32 -0.51 14.78
C ASP A 73 21.84 0.70 15.59
N ARG A 74 22.05 1.84 14.92
CA ARG A 74 22.73 3.03 15.47
C ARG A 74 21.87 4.29 15.52
N TYR A 75 20.82 4.36 14.72
CA TYR A 75 20.06 5.56 14.47
C TYR A 75 18.56 5.28 14.61
N PHE A 76 17.83 6.35 14.92
CA PHE A 76 16.40 6.39 14.69
C PHE A 76 16.06 7.57 13.78
N TYR A 77 14.95 7.45 13.08
CA TYR A 77 14.53 8.36 12.03
C TYR A 77 13.13 8.82 12.37
N VAL A 78 13.03 10.09 12.74
CA VAL A 78 11.77 10.73 13.09
C VAL A 78 11.08 11.15 11.79
N VAL A 79 9.85 10.69 11.58
CA VAL A 79 9.06 10.97 10.38
C VAL A 79 8.02 12.04 10.69
N ASP A 80 8.00 13.08 9.86
CA ASP A 80 6.98 14.12 9.76
C ASP A 80 6.40 14.11 8.34
N ASN A 81 5.26 14.79 8.14
CA ASN A 81 4.64 15.03 6.84
C ASN A 81 5.63 15.34 5.70
N ARG A 82 6.60 16.24 5.95
CA ARG A 82 7.53 16.73 4.91
C ARG A 82 9.01 16.59 5.28
N ARG A 83 9.32 16.02 6.44
CA ARG A 83 10.68 15.93 6.96
C ARG A 83 10.95 14.56 7.54
N ILE A 84 12.20 14.14 7.42
CA ILE A 84 12.69 12.96 8.14
C ILE A 84 14.03 13.34 8.76
N THR A 85 14.11 13.30 10.08
CA THR A 85 15.34 13.61 10.82
C THR A 85 16.00 12.34 11.32
N LYS A 86 17.26 12.15 10.97
CA LYS A 86 18.12 11.10 11.48
C LYS A 86 18.73 11.53 12.81
N HIS A 87 18.56 10.73 13.84
CA HIS A 87 19.13 10.94 15.17
C HIS A 87 20.08 9.81 15.54
N ASP A 88 21.10 10.14 16.33
CA ASP A 88 21.90 9.15 17.04
C ASP A 88 21.05 8.44 18.13
N ARG A 89 21.01 7.10 18.12
CA ARG A 89 20.17 6.33 19.05
C ARG A 89 20.70 6.30 20.47
N ALA A 90 21.98 6.58 20.70
CA ALA A 90 22.53 6.62 22.05
C ALA A 90 22.18 7.94 22.75
N SER A 91 22.38 9.06 22.06
CA SER A 91 22.31 10.41 22.61
C SER A 91 21.02 11.17 22.27
N GLY A 92 20.28 10.75 21.24
CA GLY A 92 19.12 11.48 20.72
C GLY A 92 19.47 12.69 19.85
N GLN A 93 20.75 12.98 19.64
CA GLN A 93 21.19 14.16 18.89
C GLN A 93 20.75 14.06 17.41
N PRO A 94 20.13 15.12 16.84
CA PRO A 94 19.83 15.18 15.41
C PRO A 94 21.14 15.31 14.62
N LEU A 95 21.28 14.51 13.56
CA LEU A 95 22.51 14.43 12.76
C LEU A 95 22.31 14.98 11.35
N LEU A 96 21.28 14.53 10.66
CA LEU A 96 20.95 14.88 9.28
C LEU A 96 19.44 14.94 9.12
N GLN A 97 18.96 15.74 8.18
CA GLN A 97 17.54 15.85 7.89
C GLN A 97 17.31 15.87 6.39
N PHE A 98 16.30 15.12 5.95
CA PHE A 98 15.61 15.40 4.70
C PHE A 98 14.46 16.37 4.98
N ALA A 99 14.34 17.41 4.17
CA ALA A 99 13.19 18.31 4.20
C ALA A 99 12.73 18.59 2.76
N ALA A 100 11.49 18.23 2.46
CA ALA A 100 10.89 18.48 1.16
C ALA A 100 10.63 19.98 0.96
N GLU A 101 11.02 20.51 -0.20
CA GLU A 101 10.65 21.87 -0.62
C GLU A 101 9.13 22.03 -0.63
N SER A 102 8.59 23.24 -0.42
CA SER A 102 7.13 23.47 -0.35
C SER A 102 6.37 23.06 -1.62
N SER A 103 7.02 23.11 -2.79
CA SER A 103 6.48 22.69 -4.09
C SER A 103 6.52 21.18 -4.32
N SER A 104 7.22 20.42 -3.47
CA SER A 104 7.36 18.97 -3.62
C SER A 104 6.00 18.25 -3.45
N PRO A 105 5.73 17.19 -4.22
CA PRO A 105 4.54 16.35 -4.04
C PRO A 105 4.60 15.51 -2.74
N MET A 106 5.75 15.39 -2.09
CA MET A 106 5.91 14.70 -0.81
C MET A 106 5.32 15.56 0.32
N ILE A 107 4.01 15.43 0.51
CA ILE A 107 3.24 16.28 1.42
C ILE A 107 2.83 15.60 2.74
N HIS A 108 2.80 14.27 2.77
CA HIS A 108 2.34 13.49 3.91
C HIS A 108 3.06 12.13 3.96
N MET A 109 4.30 12.13 4.46
CA MET A 109 5.00 10.91 4.85
C MET A 109 4.47 10.45 6.21
N ASP A 110 4.01 9.21 6.27
CA ASP A 110 3.21 8.69 7.38
C ASP A 110 4.05 7.77 8.28
N SER A 111 4.90 6.94 7.68
CA SER A 111 5.82 6.09 8.44
C SER A 111 7.09 5.78 7.65
N GLY A 112 8.01 5.00 8.24
CA GLY A 112 9.11 4.45 7.48
C GLY A 112 9.79 3.25 8.14
N VAL A 113 10.56 2.52 7.34
CA VAL A 113 11.35 1.37 7.74
C VAL A 113 12.77 1.46 7.16
N VAL A 114 13.78 1.03 7.92
CA VAL A 114 15.16 0.90 7.40
C VAL A 114 15.43 -0.53 6.98
N VAL A 115 15.78 -0.71 5.70
CA VAL A 115 16.19 -2.00 5.14
C VAL A 115 17.46 -1.81 4.32
N ASN A 116 18.51 -2.57 4.64
CA ASN A 116 19.78 -2.58 3.91
C ASN A 116 20.38 -1.19 3.65
N GLY A 117 20.38 -0.31 4.67
CA GLY A 117 20.96 1.04 4.57
C GLY A 117 20.12 2.04 3.77
N LYS A 118 18.87 1.70 3.47
CA LYS A 118 17.89 2.61 2.88
C LYS A 118 16.70 2.77 3.81
N LEU A 119 16.18 3.99 3.90
CA LEU A 119 14.93 4.27 4.57
C LEU A 119 13.83 4.34 3.52
N TYR A 120 12.76 3.58 3.73
CA TYR A 120 11.59 3.52 2.87
C TYR A 120 10.44 4.16 3.63
N ALA A 121 9.99 5.34 3.17
CA ALA A 121 8.88 6.06 3.79
C ALA A 121 7.57 5.79 3.04
N ALA A 122 6.52 5.50 3.79
CA ALA A 122 5.15 5.45 3.29
C ALA A 122 4.66 6.88 3.05
N HIS A 123 4.23 7.19 1.82
CA HIS A 123 3.72 8.51 1.45
C HIS A 123 2.32 8.42 0.84
N SER A 124 1.49 9.41 1.17
CA SER A 124 0.23 9.67 0.47
C SER A 124 -0.01 11.17 0.25
N ASN A 125 -1.03 11.50 -0.54
CA ASN A 125 -1.51 12.88 -0.69
C ASN A 125 -2.60 13.26 0.35
N TYR A 126 -2.72 12.54 1.47
CA TYR A 126 -3.73 12.87 2.48
C TYR A 126 -3.62 14.36 2.93
N SER A 127 -4.71 15.11 3.04
CA SER A 127 -6.13 14.72 2.98
C SER A 127 -6.83 14.90 1.62
N ASP A 128 -6.07 14.95 0.52
CA ASP A 128 -6.63 15.16 -0.82
C ASP A 128 -7.28 13.88 -1.40
N SER A 129 -8.04 14.05 -2.47
CA SER A 129 -8.70 12.97 -3.19
C SER A 129 -8.76 13.25 -4.69
N PRO A 130 -8.64 12.23 -5.56
CA PRO A 130 -8.44 10.81 -5.25
C PRO A 130 -7.11 10.55 -4.50
N MET A 131 -7.09 9.53 -3.64
CA MET A 131 -5.90 9.22 -2.85
C MET A 131 -4.80 8.66 -3.76
N GLU A 132 -3.64 9.28 -3.71
CA GLU A 132 -2.42 8.90 -4.40
C GLU A 132 -1.36 8.48 -3.39
N SER A 133 -0.54 7.49 -3.73
CA SER A 133 0.46 6.96 -2.80
C SER A 133 1.75 6.55 -3.49
N SER A 134 2.84 6.60 -2.73
CA SER A 134 4.16 6.15 -3.15
C SER A 134 5.00 5.67 -1.97
N VAL A 135 6.04 4.89 -2.28
CA VAL A 135 7.17 4.67 -1.37
C VAL A 135 8.28 5.64 -1.75
N GLU A 136 8.71 6.45 -0.81
CA GLU A 136 9.83 7.38 -0.98
C GLU A 136 11.09 6.79 -0.33
N VAL A 137 12.19 6.73 -1.07
CA VAL A 137 13.40 6.03 -0.63
C VAL A 137 14.53 7.02 -0.40
N PHE A 138 15.18 6.89 0.75
CA PHE A 138 16.29 7.74 1.17
C PHE A 138 17.53 6.91 1.47
N ASP A 139 18.69 7.42 1.11
CA ASP A 139 19.97 6.86 1.54
C ASP A 139 20.24 7.25 3.00
N THR A 140 20.39 6.28 3.91
CA THR A 140 20.47 6.59 5.34
C THR A 140 21.80 7.21 5.77
N ARG A 141 22.82 7.19 4.91
CA ARG A 141 24.12 7.81 5.18
C ARG A 141 24.08 9.31 4.89
N THR A 142 23.34 9.70 3.87
CA THR A 142 23.30 11.07 3.35
C THR A 142 21.97 11.79 3.59
N MET A 143 20.92 11.05 3.95
CA MET A 143 19.52 11.50 3.98
C MET A 143 19.02 12.10 2.65
N LYS A 144 19.67 11.77 1.54
CA LYS A 144 19.20 12.17 0.21
C LYS A 144 18.09 11.25 -0.24
N HIS A 145 17.04 11.83 -0.80
CA HIS A 145 16.04 11.09 -1.57
C HIS A 145 16.72 10.47 -2.80
N VAL A 146 16.45 9.20 -3.07
CA VAL A 146 17.12 8.41 -4.12
C VAL A 146 16.17 7.66 -5.03
N ASN A 147 14.90 7.44 -4.64
CA ASN A 147 13.93 6.81 -5.51
C ASN A 147 12.49 7.05 -5.05
N THR A 148 11.55 6.90 -5.98
CA THR A 148 10.11 6.93 -5.75
C THR A 148 9.48 5.72 -6.43
N TYR A 149 8.66 4.97 -5.70
CA TYR A 149 7.80 3.93 -6.26
C TYR A 149 6.34 4.37 -6.14
N SER A 150 5.76 4.86 -7.22
CA SER A 150 4.37 5.32 -7.23
C SER A 150 3.40 4.16 -7.42
N PHE A 151 2.31 4.18 -6.66
CA PHE A 151 1.14 3.33 -6.86
C PHE A 151 0.03 4.02 -7.66
N GLY A 152 0.19 5.31 -7.97
CA GLY A 152 -0.87 6.15 -8.52
C GLY A 152 -2.11 6.16 -7.63
N ILE A 153 -3.29 6.18 -8.25
CA ILE A 153 -4.58 6.01 -7.57
C ILE A 153 -4.87 4.51 -7.50
N SER A 154 -4.97 3.96 -6.28
CA SER A 154 -5.09 2.51 -6.11
C SER A 154 -6.05 2.09 -4.99
N ARG A 155 -5.56 1.96 -3.75
CA ARG A 155 -6.26 1.28 -2.65
C ARG A 155 -6.61 2.18 -1.46
N GLY A 156 -6.25 3.46 -1.52
CA GLY A 156 -6.31 4.39 -0.39
C GLY A 156 -4.93 5.00 -0.10
N SER A 157 -4.79 5.68 1.03
CA SER A 157 -3.53 6.25 1.50
C SER A 157 -2.58 5.17 2.02
N LEU A 158 -1.37 5.09 1.48
CA LEU A 158 -0.31 4.29 2.09
C LEU A 158 0.12 4.93 3.41
N THR A 159 -0.14 4.23 4.51
CA THR A 159 0.06 4.73 5.88
C THR A 159 1.23 4.05 6.60
N TRP A 160 1.56 2.82 6.21
CA TRP A 160 2.74 2.14 6.71
C TRP A 160 3.27 1.10 5.71
N LEU A 161 4.56 0.82 5.84
CA LEU A 161 5.31 -0.16 5.06
C LEU A 161 6.37 -0.79 5.96
N ASP A 162 6.47 -2.12 5.96
CA ASP A 162 7.52 -2.86 6.67
C ASP A 162 7.99 -4.11 5.89
N ARG A 163 9.12 -4.68 6.31
CA ARG A 163 9.78 -5.82 5.68
C ARG A 163 9.76 -7.00 6.64
N PHE A 164 9.02 -8.05 6.26
CA PHE A 164 8.94 -9.27 7.06
C PHE A 164 8.90 -10.52 6.16
N ASP A 165 9.63 -11.55 6.56
CA ASP A 165 9.67 -12.88 5.93
C ASP A 165 9.79 -12.84 4.39
N GLY A 166 10.82 -12.16 3.88
CA GLY A 166 11.08 -12.19 2.44
C GLY A 166 10.10 -11.39 1.58
N ALA A 167 9.07 -10.75 2.15
CA ALA A 167 8.20 -9.78 1.46
C ALA A 167 8.13 -8.39 2.13
N TRP A 168 7.57 -7.44 1.38
CA TRP A 168 7.11 -6.17 1.90
C TRP A 168 5.64 -6.28 2.33
N TRP A 169 5.27 -5.58 3.39
CA TRP A 169 3.91 -5.50 3.91
C TRP A 169 3.49 -4.05 4.00
N ALA A 170 2.28 -3.72 3.54
CA ALA A 170 1.82 -2.35 3.47
C ALA A 170 0.35 -2.21 3.86
N GLY A 171 0.02 -1.11 4.54
CA GLY A 171 -1.34 -0.72 4.85
C GLY A 171 -1.84 0.42 3.98
N PHE A 172 -2.90 0.17 3.23
CA PHE A 172 -3.61 1.17 2.44
C PHE A 172 -4.91 1.54 3.14
N ALA A 173 -4.89 2.69 3.83
CA ALA A 173 -5.99 3.21 4.62
C ALA A 173 -7.02 3.94 3.75
N ASN A 174 -8.29 3.75 4.09
CA ASN A 174 -9.39 4.62 3.69
C ASN A 174 -10.07 5.15 4.96
N TYR A 175 -10.79 6.26 4.82
CA TYR A 175 -11.32 7.01 5.96
C TYR A 175 -12.80 7.30 5.76
N ASP A 176 -13.52 7.53 6.86
CA ASP A 176 -14.94 7.95 6.83
C ASP A 176 -15.07 9.49 6.89
N ILE A 177 -13.95 10.21 6.82
CA ILE A 177 -13.92 11.68 6.76
C ILE A 177 -14.30 12.14 5.35
N VAL A 178 -15.21 13.11 5.28
CA VAL A 178 -15.58 13.78 4.03
C VAL A 178 -14.53 14.86 3.72
N PRO A 179 -13.77 14.75 2.63
CA PRO A 179 -12.80 15.78 2.25
C PRO A 179 -13.49 17.11 1.94
N ASN A 180 -12.75 18.22 2.10
CA ASN A 180 -13.27 19.55 1.79
C ASN A 180 -13.79 19.62 0.34
N GLY A 181 -15.01 20.13 0.18
CA GLY A 181 -15.67 20.25 -1.12
C GLY A 181 -16.36 18.97 -1.61
N GLN A 182 -16.38 17.90 -0.82
CA GLN A 182 -17.10 16.67 -1.13
C GLN A 182 -18.35 16.48 -0.25
N THR A 183 -19.24 15.59 -0.68
CA THR A 183 -20.46 15.22 0.06
C THR A 183 -20.42 13.82 0.65
N LYS A 184 -19.38 13.04 0.32
CA LYS A 184 -19.17 11.66 0.77
C LYS A 184 -17.67 11.43 1.01
N PRO A 185 -17.31 10.50 1.91
CA PRO A 185 -15.92 10.08 2.08
C PRO A 185 -15.38 9.41 0.81
N TYR A 186 -14.07 9.53 0.60
CA TYR A 186 -13.37 8.73 -0.41
C TYR A 186 -13.03 7.37 0.18
N GLY A 187 -13.50 6.30 -0.45
CA GLY A 187 -13.16 4.93 -0.11
C GLY A 187 -13.90 4.34 1.09
N GLU A 188 -14.16 5.08 2.17
CA GLU A 188 -14.70 4.54 3.45
C GLU A 188 -13.76 3.52 4.11
N THR A 189 -13.72 3.52 5.45
CA THR A 189 -12.83 2.70 6.28
C THR A 189 -12.92 1.20 5.97
N TYR A 190 -14.05 0.73 5.46
CA TYR A 190 -14.24 -0.68 5.10
C TYR A 190 -13.39 -1.15 3.90
N ASN A 191 -12.90 -0.21 3.07
CA ASN A 191 -12.01 -0.52 1.94
C ASN A 191 -10.51 -0.52 2.32
N THR A 192 -10.17 -0.30 3.59
CA THR A 192 -8.80 -0.42 4.11
C THR A 192 -8.27 -1.84 3.93
N GLN A 193 -7.05 -1.94 3.40
CA GLN A 193 -6.42 -3.20 3.04
C GLN A 193 -5.01 -3.30 3.60
N VAL A 194 -4.63 -4.52 3.97
CA VAL A 194 -3.22 -4.90 4.16
C VAL A 194 -2.82 -5.71 2.92
N VAL A 195 -1.67 -5.40 2.35
CA VAL A 195 -1.15 -6.09 1.18
C VAL A 195 0.26 -6.58 1.42
N LYS A 196 0.59 -7.68 0.76
CA LYS A 196 1.95 -8.18 0.62
C LYS A 196 2.46 -7.80 -0.76
N LEU A 197 3.68 -7.28 -0.82
CA LEU A 197 4.31 -6.82 -2.05
C LEU A 197 5.63 -7.57 -2.28
N ASP A 198 5.99 -7.74 -3.55
CA ASP A 198 7.32 -8.21 -3.94
C ASP A 198 8.38 -7.10 -3.83
N ASP A 199 9.64 -7.41 -4.14
CA ASP A 199 10.76 -6.44 -4.09
C ASP A 199 10.66 -5.32 -5.16
N HIS A 200 9.70 -5.41 -6.08
CA HIS A 200 9.34 -4.37 -7.04
C HIS A 200 8.09 -3.59 -6.64
N PHE A 201 7.64 -3.73 -5.37
CA PHE A 201 6.44 -3.13 -4.82
C PHE A 201 5.16 -3.49 -5.60
N GLN A 202 5.12 -4.67 -6.24
CA GLN A 202 3.91 -5.18 -6.87
C GLN A 202 3.11 -6.02 -5.86
N VAL A 203 1.80 -5.84 -5.82
CA VAL A 203 0.91 -6.60 -4.93
C VAL A 203 0.89 -8.06 -5.35
N VAL A 204 1.31 -8.94 -4.44
CA VAL A 204 1.24 -10.40 -4.63
C VAL A 204 0.05 -11.02 -3.88
N GLU A 205 -0.32 -10.46 -2.73
CA GLU A 205 -1.47 -10.89 -1.93
C GLU A 205 -2.12 -9.68 -1.24
N ALA A 206 -3.41 -9.77 -0.94
CA ALA A 206 -4.17 -8.69 -0.29
C ALA A 206 -5.24 -9.25 0.64
N TRP A 207 -5.46 -8.56 1.76
CA TRP A 207 -6.46 -8.89 2.77
C TRP A 207 -7.26 -7.65 3.16
N THR A 208 -8.56 -7.85 3.38
CA THR A 208 -9.39 -6.88 4.11
C THR A 208 -9.26 -7.13 5.60
N ILE A 209 -9.44 -6.06 6.38
CA ILE A 209 -9.41 -6.15 7.85
C ILE A 209 -10.81 -6.51 8.35
N PRO A 210 -10.95 -7.43 9.32
CA PRO A 210 -12.26 -7.76 9.91
C PRO A 210 -13.01 -6.53 10.41
N LYS A 211 -14.31 -6.47 10.10
CA LYS A 211 -15.20 -5.36 10.49
C LYS A 211 -15.10 -4.95 11.97
N PRO A 212 -15.05 -5.88 12.96
CA PRO A 212 -14.92 -5.50 14.36
C PRO A 212 -13.62 -4.75 14.72
N ILE A 213 -12.57 -4.91 13.90
CA ILE A 213 -11.31 -4.16 14.05
C ILE A 213 -11.47 -2.79 13.38
N LEU A 214 -11.96 -2.75 12.14
CA LEU A 214 -12.16 -1.50 11.40
C LEU A 214 -13.13 -0.53 12.10
N ASP A 215 -14.19 -1.05 12.73
CA ASP A 215 -15.14 -0.23 13.48
C ASP A 215 -14.48 0.48 14.69
N ARG A 216 -13.31 0.03 15.16
CA ARG A 216 -12.51 0.71 16.21
C ARG A 216 -11.60 1.81 15.67
N PHE A 217 -11.28 1.78 14.38
CA PHE A 217 -10.41 2.80 13.75
C PHE A 217 -11.20 4.01 13.24
N LYS A 218 -12.50 3.85 13.00
CA LYS A 218 -13.37 4.93 12.53
C LYS A 218 -13.32 6.18 13.41
N PRO A 219 -13.44 7.38 12.81
CA PRO A 219 -13.58 7.63 11.36
C PRO A 219 -12.24 7.62 10.62
N MET A 220 -11.15 7.32 11.32
CA MET A 220 -9.78 7.35 10.81
C MET A 220 -9.28 5.93 10.49
N SER A 221 -7.96 5.76 10.40
CA SER A 221 -7.27 4.49 10.19
C SER A 221 -5.98 4.44 11.04
N ASN A 222 -5.19 3.39 10.88
CA ASN A 222 -3.89 3.25 11.54
C ASN A 222 -2.76 3.90 10.71
N SER A 223 -2.19 4.99 11.23
CA SER A 223 -1.01 5.71 10.70
C SER A 223 0.21 5.51 11.60
N GLY A 224 1.41 5.80 11.08
CA GLY A 224 2.65 5.85 11.85
C GLY A 224 3.27 4.49 12.20
N GLY A 225 2.75 3.39 11.64
CA GLY A 225 3.19 2.03 11.96
C GLY A 225 4.44 1.57 11.19
N SER A 226 5.07 0.51 11.71
CA SER A 226 5.99 -0.39 11.01
C SER A 226 5.58 -1.83 11.34
#